data_AF-A0A6C0KNH2-F1
#
_entry.id   AF-A0A6C0KNH2-F1
#
_cell.length_a   1.000
_cell.length_b   1.000
_cell.length_c   1.000
_cell.angle_alpha   90.00
_cell.angle_beta   90.00
_cell.angle_gamma   90.00
#
_symmetry.space_group_name_H-M   'P 1'
#
loop_
_entity.id
_entity.type
_entity.pdbx_description
1 polymer ?
#
loop_
_entity_poly.entity_id
_entity_poly.type
_entity_poly.pdbx_seq_one_letter_code
_entity_poly.pdbx_strand_id
1 'polypeptide(L)'
;MVQTSVVNQEYTYDWFVQKSKEIDRTQCTLPEDSKQIISEIKNKLNIKYTVHYEIPFEKKRPTHKKEETHDICKLLNKITKKNYNKLSPQLFEIVDYIVENDNEKSGKICKQIFDIITNNSLCSSIYAKLYYEMIQSHDIFQTLFDTNCSDYLDSFKKIKFVSPNDNYDQYCLYVKEMEKMKNFSLFLVQCVFYSICKIDDIVDILVYFQNELKETLKKEECINENEQMTDAIYLILKDSIELAMFHEKWTNIEKNMNDIHKFTGNGKNNKIKFKIMDIMDCIEKKK
;
A
#
# COMPACT_ATOMS: atom_id res chain seq x y z
N MET A 1 48.49 -2.03 24.72
CA MET A 1 47.75 -2.99 23.89
C MET A 1 46.88 -3.84 24.80
N VAL A 2 45.57 -3.59 24.84
CA VAL A 2 44.59 -4.57 25.31
C VAL A 2 43.41 -4.48 24.37
N GLN A 3 43.36 -5.37 23.38
CA GLN A 3 42.19 -5.57 22.53
C GLN A 3 41.17 -6.36 23.34
N THR A 4 40.08 -5.71 23.74
CA THR A 4 38.89 -6.41 24.24
C THR A 4 38.12 -6.98 23.05
N SER A 5 38.36 -8.26 22.76
CA SER A 5 37.58 -9.04 21.81
C SER A 5 36.16 -9.24 22.34
N VAL A 6 35.20 -8.50 21.79
CA VAL A 6 33.77 -8.75 22.03
C VAL A 6 33.39 -9.99 21.23
N VAL A 7 33.18 -11.10 21.93
CA VAL A 7 32.66 -12.34 21.35
C VAL A 7 31.18 -12.13 21.04
N ASN A 8 30.83 -11.95 19.77
CA ASN A 8 29.46 -12.09 19.31
C ASN A 8 29.05 -13.56 19.43
N GLN A 9 28.40 -13.94 20.53
CA GLN A 9 27.72 -15.23 20.61
C GLN A 9 26.46 -15.17 19.73
N GLU A 10 26.48 -15.88 18.60
CA GLU A 10 25.28 -16.15 17.83
C GLU A 10 24.38 -17.12 18.63
N TYR A 11 23.29 -16.60 19.18
CA TYR A 11 22.30 -17.43 19.86
C TYR A 11 21.44 -18.15 18.83
N THR A 12 21.56 -19.48 18.76
CA THR A 12 20.73 -20.32 17.89
C THR A 12 19.33 -20.51 18.48
N TYR A 13 18.35 -20.87 17.66
CA TYR A 13 17.00 -21.20 18.12
C TYR A 13 17.00 -22.26 19.22
N ASP A 14 17.83 -23.29 19.06
CA ASP A 14 17.94 -24.38 20.02
C ASP A 14 18.48 -23.91 21.39
N TRP A 15 19.36 -22.91 21.39
CA TRP A 15 19.85 -22.29 22.62
C TRP A 15 18.72 -21.63 23.41
N PHE A 16 17.84 -20.89 22.73
CA PHE A 16 16.68 -20.27 23.38
C PHE A 16 15.67 -21.31 23.90
N VAL A 17 15.43 -22.39 23.16
CA VAL A 17 14.52 -23.47 23.57
C VAL A 17 15.07 -24.18 24.81
N GLN A 18 16.37 -24.46 24.84
CA GLN A 18 17.02 -25.10 25.97
C GLN A 18 17.00 -24.18 27.20
N LYS A 19 17.36 -22.90 27.04
CA LYS A 19 17.27 -21.92 28.12
C LYS A 19 15.85 -21.75 28.63
N SER A 20 14.84 -21.72 27.76
CA SER A 20 13.43 -21.61 28.15
C SER A 20 12.94 -22.78 29.02
N LYS A 21 13.47 -23.99 28.78
CA LYS A 21 13.19 -25.17 29.60
C LYS A 21 13.88 -25.12 30.97
N GLU A 22 15.02 -24.45 31.05
CA GLU A 22 15.80 -24.25 32.27
C GLU A 22 15.33 -23.04 33.11
N ILE A 23 14.40 -22.21 32.60
CA ILE A 23 13.85 -21.09 33.37
C ILE A 23 13.06 -21.63 34.56
N ASP A 24 13.49 -21.25 35.76
CA ASP A 24 12.74 -21.46 36.98
C ASP A 24 11.49 -20.55 36.98
N ARG A 25 10.36 -21.14 36.58
CA ARG A 25 9.07 -20.43 36.52
C ARG A 25 8.46 -20.20 37.89
N THR A 26 9.04 -20.75 38.97
CA THR A 26 8.56 -20.54 40.34
C THR A 26 8.78 -19.10 40.81
N GLN A 27 9.75 -18.38 40.25
CA GLN A 27 10.01 -16.96 40.56
C GLN A 27 8.99 -15.99 39.94
N CYS A 28 8.25 -16.42 38.91
CA CYS A 28 7.22 -15.62 38.25
C CYS A 28 5.80 -16.13 38.53
N THR A 29 5.58 -16.77 39.68
CA THR A 29 4.23 -17.13 40.12
C THR A 29 3.56 -15.94 40.79
N LEU A 30 2.28 -15.72 40.48
CA LEU A 30 1.46 -14.76 41.20
C LEU A 30 1.49 -15.04 42.72
N PRO A 31 1.50 -14.01 43.58
CA PRO A 31 1.28 -14.19 45.01
C PRO A 31 -0.03 -14.93 45.29
N GLU A 32 -0.07 -15.69 46.38
CA GLU A 32 -1.20 -16.57 46.67
C GLU A 32 -2.53 -15.81 46.82
N ASP A 33 -2.49 -14.64 47.45
CA ASP A 33 -3.64 -13.73 47.59
C ASP A 33 -4.21 -13.32 46.22
N SER A 34 -3.33 -13.06 45.25
CA SER A 34 -3.73 -12.71 43.87
C SER A 34 -4.38 -13.90 43.17
N LYS A 35 -3.89 -15.12 43.39
CA LYS A 35 -4.52 -16.34 42.86
C LYS A 35 -5.91 -16.56 43.47
N GLN A 36 -6.07 -16.26 44.76
CA GLN A 36 -7.33 -16.42 45.48
C GLN A 36 -8.38 -15.43 44.96
N ILE A 37 -8.02 -14.16 44.77
CA ILE A 37 -8.88 -13.14 44.15
C ILE A 37 -9.31 -13.57 42.74
N ILE A 38 -8.38 -14.06 41.93
CA ILE A 38 -8.68 -14.55 40.57
C ILE A 38 -9.64 -15.75 40.62
N SER A 39 -9.49 -16.65 41.59
CA SER A 39 -10.39 -17.80 41.80
C SER A 39 -11.81 -17.36 42.15
N GLU A 40 -11.94 -16.38 43.06
CA GLU A 40 -13.24 -15.81 43.42
C GLU A 40 -13.93 -15.11 42.24
N ILE A 41 -13.18 -14.35 41.45
CA ILE A 41 -13.69 -13.70 40.24
C ILE A 41 -14.16 -14.76 39.24
N LYS A 42 -13.38 -15.82 39.01
CA LYS A 42 -13.75 -16.93 38.12
C LYS A 42 -15.05 -17.59 38.56
N ASN A 43 -15.21 -17.83 39.86
CA ASN A 43 -16.42 -18.44 40.42
C ASN A 43 -17.64 -17.51 40.28
N LYS A 44 -17.49 -16.22 40.57
CA LYS A 44 -18.56 -15.22 40.40
C LYS A 44 -19.00 -15.09 38.94
N LEU A 45 -18.08 -15.21 38.00
CA LEU A 45 -18.35 -15.14 36.56
C LEU A 45 -18.77 -16.50 35.97
N ASN A 46 -18.92 -17.55 36.80
CA ASN A 46 -19.26 -18.91 36.39
C ASN A 46 -18.37 -19.46 35.25
N ILE A 47 -17.09 -19.10 35.28
CA ILE A 47 -16.11 -19.53 34.28
C ILE A 47 -15.74 -20.98 34.60
N LYS A 48 -16.45 -21.92 33.96
CA LYS A 48 -16.09 -23.35 33.99
C LYS A 48 -14.70 -23.51 33.38
N TYR A 49 -13.85 -24.28 34.07
CA TYR A 49 -12.47 -24.62 33.69
C TYR A 49 -12.23 -24.51 32.17
N THR A 50 -11.40 -23.54 31.76
CA THR A 50 -10.86 -23.51 30.41
C THR A 50 -10.03 -24.76 30.22
N VAL A 51 -10.43 -25.57 29.24
CA VAL A 51 -9.62 -26.62 28.61
C VAL A 51 -8.16 -26.19 28.63
N HIS A 52 -7.25 -27.06 29.05
CA HIS A 52 -5.83 -26.89 28.77
C HIS A 52 -5.73 -26.52 27.29
N TYR A 53 -5.49 -25.25 26.99
CA TYR A 53 -4.97 -24.86 25.69
C TYR A 53 -3.53 -25.36 25.69
N GLU A 54 -3.36 -26.67 25.53
CA GLU A 54 -2.34 -27.12 24.60
C GLU A 54 -2.75 -26.44 23.30
N ILE A 55 -2.18 -25.28 23.00
CA ILE A 55 -1.97 -24.97 21.60
C ILE A 55 -1.04 -26.10 21.18
N PRO A 56 -1.49 -27.10 20.40
CA PRO A 56 -0.52 -27.90 19.72
C PRO A 56 0.18 -26.84 18.87
N PHE A 57 1.44 -26.56 19.15
CA PHE A 57 2.29 -26.05 18.09
C PHE A 57 2.42 -27.21 17.11
N GLU A 58 1.33 -27.50 16.39
CA GLU A 58 1.41 -28.04 15.06
C GLU A 58 2.25 -27.00 14.34
N LYS A 59 3.53 -27.33 14.15
CA LYS A 59 4.20 -26.89 12.93
C LYS A 59 3.23 -27.28 11.82
N LYS A 60 2.41 -26.33 11.37
CA LYS A 60 1.92 -26.34 10.01
C LYS A 60 3.20 -26.28 9.19
N ARG A 61 3.80 -27.45 8.93
CA ARG A 61 4.84 -27.56 7.93
C ARG A 61 4.20 -26.93 6.70
N PRO A 62 4.80 -25.88 6.12
CA PRO A 62 4.19 -25.26 4.98
C PRO A 62 4.06 -26.38 3.94
N THR A 63 2.86 -26.49 3.38
CA THR A 63 2.65 -27.35 2.23
C THR A 63 3.48 -26.73 1.12
N HIS A 64 4.47 -27.44 0.56
CA HIS A 64 5.43 -26.93 -0.42
C HIS A 64 4.81 -26.10 -1.58
N LYS A 65 3.53 -26.31 -1.92
CA LYS A 65 2.78 -25.51 -2.92
C LYS A 65 2.38 -24.09 -2.48
N LYS A 66 2.47 -23.74 -1.19
CA LYS A 66 2.18 -22.40 -0.61
C LYS A 66 3.44 -21.60 -0.27
N GLU A 67 4.63 -22.18 -0.47
CA GLU A 67 5.90 -21.57 -0.04
C GLU A 67 6.32 -20.43 -0.98
N GLU A 68 6.27 -20.65 -2.29
CA GLU A 68 6.77 -19.70 -3.30
C GLU A 68 6.05 -18.33 -3.24
N THR A 69 4.72 -18.32 -3.16
CA THR A 69 3.93 -17.08 -3.05
C THR A 69 4.13 -16.38 -1.71
N HIS A 70 4.26 -17.14 -0.62
CA HIS A 70 4.56 -16.59 0.69
C HIS A 70 5.94 -15.94 0.73
N ASP A 71 6.94 -16.58 0.12
CA ASP A 71 8.32 -16.09 0.08
C ASP A 71 8.42 -14.82 -0.77
N ILE A 72 7.74 -14.76 -1.93
CA ILE A 72 7.59 -13.53 -2.72
C ILE A 72 7.01 -12.40 -1.89
N CYS A 73 5.89 -12.64 -1.19
CA CYS A 73 5.25 -11.63 -0.35
C CYS A 73 6.18 -11.14 0.76
N LYS A 74 6.93 -12.06 1.35
CA LYS A 74 7.87 -11.78 2.44
C LYS A 74 9.09 -10.99 1.95
N LEU A 75 9.59 -11.29 0.76
CA LEU A 75 10.67 -10.53 0.12
C LEU A 75 10.21 -9.12 -0.23
N LEU A 76 9.07 -8.98 -0.92
CA LEU A 76 8.50 -7.68 -1.31
C LEU A 76 8.32 -6.75 -0.11
N ASN A 77 7.75 -7.26 1.00
CA ASN A 77 7.53 -6.47 2.22
C ASN A 77 8.83 -6.11 2.96
N LYS A 78 9.94 -6.80 2.68
CA LYS A 78 11.26 -6.53 3.29
C LYS A 78 12.15 -5.65 2.42
N ILE A 79 11.81 -5.45 1.15
CA ILE A 79 12.61 -4.64 0.22
C ILE A 79 12.57 -3.18 0.67
N THR A 80 13.76 -2.59 0.77
CA THR A 80 14.03 -1.20 1.11
C THR A 80 15.22 -0.72 0.27
N LYS A 81 15.50 0.59 0.26
CA LYS A 81 16.66 1.14 -0.45
C LYS A 81 17.98 0.49 -0.02
N LYS A 82 18.11 0.13 1.26
CA LYS A 82 19.35 -0.40 1.86
C LYS A 82 19.64 -1.85 1.49
N ASN A 83 18.59 -2.66 1.29
CA ASN A 83 18.73 -4.09 1.02
C ASN A 83 18.26 -4.49 -0.38
N TYR A 84 17.94 -3.52 -1.25
CA TYR A 84 17.49 -3.72 -2.62
C TYR A 84 18.40 -4.70 -3.38
N ASN A 85 19.69 -4.37 -3.49
CA ASN A 85 20.67 -5.17 -4.25
C ASN A 85 20.86 -6.61 -3.72
N LYS A 86 20.41 -6.89 -2.49
CA LYS A 86 20.47 -8.24 -1.90
C LYS A 86 19.16 -9.00 -2.10
N LEU A 87 18.02 -8.33 -1.96
CA LEU A 87 16.71 -8.99 -1.96
C LEU A 87 16.05 -9.03 -3.34
N SER A 88 16.31 -8.06 -4.22
CA SER A 88 15.74 -8.08 -5.57
C SER A 88 16.22 -9.28 -6.39
N PRO A 89 17.51 -9.70 -6.40
CA PRO A 89 17.92 -10.86 -7.20
C PRO A 89 17.26 -12.16 -6.72
N GLN A 90 17.10 -12.33 -5.41
CA GLN A 90 16.40 -13.49 -4.84
C GLN A 90 14.93 -13.55 -5.26
N LEU A 91 14.29 -12.37 -5.37
CA LEU A 91 12.93 -12.29 -5.86
C LEU A 91 12.85 -12.63 -7.35
N PHE A 92 13.77 -12.11 -8.18
CA PHE A 92 13.83 -12.41 -9.61
C PHE A 92 14.05 -13.90 -9.87
N GLU A 93 14.98 -14.55 -9.17
CA GLU A 93 15.21 -16.00 -9.31
C GLU A 93 13.94 -16.83 -9.07
N ILE A 94 13.13 -16.47 -8.06
CA ILE A 94 11.86 -17.15 -7.79
C ILE A 94 10.84 -16.88 -8.89
N VAL A 95 10.74 -15.63 -9.35
CA VAL A 95 9.80 -15.23 -10.41
C VAL A 95 10.16 -15.90 -11.73
N ASP A 96 11.42 -15.87 -12.14
CA ASP A 96 11.93 -16.47 -13.37
C ASP A 96 11.62 -17.97 -13.39
N TYR A 97 11.94 -18.68 -12.30
CA TYR A 97 11.63 -20.10 -12.16
C TYR A 97 10.12 -20.39 -12.33
N ILE A 98 9.25 -19.59 -11.72
CA ILE A 98 7.79 -19.79 -11.80
C ILE A 98 7.28 -19.51 -13.21
N VAL A 99 7.73 -18.42 -13.84
CA VAL A 99 7.26 -18.03 -15.16
C VAL A 99 7.69 -19.05 -16.21
N GLU A 100 8.91 -19.59 -16.12
CA GLU A 100 9.42 -20.58 -17.06
C GLU A 100 8.82 -21.99 -16.89
N ASN A 101 8.50 -22.39 -15.66
CA ASN A 101 8.12 -23.78 -15.35
C ASN A 101 6.63 -24.00 -15.07
N ASP A 102 5.84 -22.94 -14.83
CA ASP A 102 4.42 -23.06 -14.46
C ASP A 102 3.54 -21.96 -15.06
N ASN A 103 3.20 -22.12 -16.36
CA ASN A 103 2.35 -21.18 -17.10
C ASN A 103 0.96 -20.95 -16.49
N GLU A 104 0.39 -21.92 -15.77
CA GLU A 104 -0.94 -21.75 -15.16
C GLU A 104 -0.88 -20.89 -13.88
N LYS A 105 0.23 -20.98 -13.14
CA LYS A 105 0.45 -20.18 -11.93
C LYS A 105 1.09 -18.82 -12.21
N SER A 106 1.91 -18.69 -13.25
CA SER A 106 2.67 -17.47 -13.57
C SER A 106 1.79 -16.23 -13.53
N GLY A 107 0.65 -16.24 -14.23
CA GLY A 107 -0.27 -15.10 -14.27
C GLY A 107 -0.85 -14.72 -12.91
N LYS A 108 -1.18 -15.70 -12.05
CA LYS A 108 -1.70 -15.42 -10.69
C LYS A 108 -0.62 -14.80 -9.81
N ILE A 109 0.61 -15.27 -9.93
CA ILE A 109 1.74 -14.81 -9.11
C ILE A 109 2.21 -13.43 -9.56
N CYS A 110 2.34 -13.20 -10.87
CA CYS A 110 2.65 -11.88 -11.41
C CYS A 110 1.57 -10.85 -11.01
N LYS A 111 0.29 -11.23 -11.04
CA LYS A 111 -0.79 -10.37 -10.56
C LYS A 111 -0.69 -10.08 -9.05
N GLN A 112 -0.36 -11.08 -8.23
CA GLN A 112 -0.15 -10.86 -6.80
C GLN A 112 1.04 -9.93 -6.52
N ILE A 113 2.14 -10.08 -7.25
CA ILE A 113 3.29 -9.19 -7.16
C ILE A 113 2.88 -7.76 -7.52
N PHE A 114 2.17 -7.59 -8.63
CA PHE A 114 1.63 -6.30 -9.04
C PHE A 114 0.77 -5.68 -7.94
N ASP A 115 -0.21 -6.43 -7.41
CA ASP A 115 -1.08 -5.95 -6.34
C ASP A 115 -0.30 -5.53 -5.08
N ILE A 116 0.78 -6.23 -4.71
CA ILE A 116 1.60 -5.86 -3.55
C ILE A 116 2.38 -4.57 -3.81
N ILE A 117 2.95 -4.45 -5.01
CA ILE A 117 3.72 -3.28 -5.45
C ILE A 117 2.82 -2.05 -5.52
N THR A 118 1.63 -2.15 -6.11
CA THR A 118 0.75 -0.99 -6.32
C THR A 118 -0.01 -0.56 -5.06
N ASN A 119 -0.25 -1.46 -4.10
CA ASN A 119 -0.98 -1.15 -2.88
C ASN A 119 -0.12 -0.62 -1.72
N ASN A 120 1.15 -0.26 -1.95
CA ASN A 120 2.05 0.21 -0.91
C ASN A 120 2.68 1.57 -1.25
N SER A 121 2.04 2.65 -0.77
CA SER A 121 2.51 4.02 -1.04
C SER A 121 3.88 4.35 -0.44
N LEU A 122 4.29 3.71 0.66
CA LEU A 122 5.55 4.03 1.35
C LEU A 122 6.79 3.62 0.54
N CYS A 123 6.63 2.62 -0.34
CA CYS A 123 7.71 2.04 -1.13
C CYS A 123 7.61 2.39 -2.61
N SER A 124 6.71 3.27 -3.03
CA SER A 124 6.36 3.54 -4.44
C SER A 124 7.58 3.77 -5.35
N SER A 125 8.55 4.57 -4.94
CA SER A 125 9.78 4.82 -5.74
C SER A 125 10.69 3.60 -5.90
N ILE A 126 10.78 2.73 -4.88
CA ILE A 126 11.59 1.50 -4.91
C ILE A 126 10.85 0.44 -5.72
N TYR A 127 9.55 0.38 -5.54
CA TYR A 127 8.65 -0.53 -6.23
C TYR A 127 8.54 -0.19 -7.72
N ALA A 128 8.57 1.08 -8.12
CA ALA A 128 8.67 1.46 -9.52
C ALA A 128 10.00 0.98 -10.14
N LYS A 129 11.14 1.12 -9.43
CA LYS A 129 12.42 0.56 -9.89
C LYS A 129 12.35 -0.96 -10.08
N LEU A 130 11.84 -1.67 -9.07
CA LEU A 130 11.71 -3.12 -9.10
C LEU A 130 10.80 -3.55 -10.25
N TYR A 131 9.70 -2.84 -10.45
CA TYR A 131 8.74 -3.13 -11.50
C TYR A 131 9.30 -2.88 -12.89
N TYR A 132 10.10 -1.82 -13.07
CA TYR A 132 10.84 -1.59 -14.32
C TYR A 132 11.73 -2.78 -14.66
N GLU A 133 12.53 -3.26 -13.70
CA GLU A 133 13.38 -4.45 -13.88
C GLU A 133 12.54 -5.70 -14.21
N MET A 134 11.36 -5.87 -13.59
CA MET A 134 10.41 -6.96 -13.91
C MET A 134 9.84 -6.89 -15.33
N ILE A 135 9.52 -5.70 -15.83
CA ILE A 135 9.05 -5.50 -17.22
C ILE A 135 10.13 -5.93 -18.21
N GLN A 136 11.41 -5.64 -17.92
CA GLN A 136 12.51 -6.03 -18.81
C GLN A 136 12.70 -7.55 -18.87
N SER A 137 12.33 -8.28 -17.81
CA SER A 137 12.45 -9.74 -17.76
C SER A 137 11.24 -10.48 -18.32
N HIS A 138 10.01 -9.99 -18.07
CA HIS A 138 8.79 -10.72 -18.45
C HIS A 138 7.67 -9.78 -18.96
N ASP A 139 7.24 -10.00 -20.21
CA ASP A 139 6.18 -9.23 -20.90
C ASP A 139 4.83 -9.18 -20.15
N ILE A 140 4.57 -10.18 -19.29
CA ILE A 140 3.36 -10.25 -18.48
C ILE A 140 3.21 -9.03 -17.56
N PHE A 141 4.32 -8.46 -17.07
CA PHE A 141 4.27 -7.27 -16.23
C PHE A 141 3.90 -6.01 -17.04
N GLN A 142 4.33 -5.91 -18.30
CA GLN A 142 3.85 -4.84 -19.18
C GLN A 142 2.34 -4.98 -19.41
N THR A 143 1.88 -6.19 -19.71
CA THR A 143 0.44 -6.48 -19.94
C THR A 143 -0.41 -6.14 -18.72
N LEU A 144 0.06 -6.49 -17.51
CA LEU A 144 -0.62 -6.16 -16.25
C LEU A 144 -0.67 -4.65 -16.01
N PHE A 145 0.42 -3.94 -16.32
CA PHE A 145 0.49 -2.49 -16.19
C PHE A 145 -0.51 -1.80 -17.12
N ASP A 146 -0.49 -2.15 -18.40
CA ASP A 146 -1.36 -1.55 -19.42
C ASP A 146 -2.84 -1.77 -19.10
N THR A 147 -3.21 -2.99 -18.71
CA THR A 147 -4.58 -3.35 -18.32
C THR A 147 -5.05 -2.54 -17.10
N ASN A 148 -4.21 -2.41 -16.07
CA ASN A 148 -4.59 -1.65 -14.88
C ASN A 148 -4.61 -0.15 -15.13
N CYS A 149 -3.77 0.37 -16.03
CA CYS A 149 -3.81 1.75 -16.47
C CYS A 149 -5.09 2.07 -17.24
N SER A 150 -5.51 1.21 -18.18
CA SER A 150 -6.76 1.39 -18.91
C SER A 150 -7.98 1.34 -17.99
N ASP A 151 -7.97 0.45 -17.00
CA ASP A 151 -9.08 0.27 -16.07
C ASP A 151 -9.13 1.33 -14.95
N TYR A 152 -8.07 2.15 -14.81
CA TYR A 152 -7.90 3.05 -13.68
C TYR A 152 -9.02 4.10 -13.59
N LEU A 153 -9.25 4.85 -14.67
CA LEU A 153 -10.27 5.89 -14.70
C LEU A 153 -11.68 5.31 -14.56
N ASP A 154 -11.93 4.14 -15.13
CA ASP A 154 -13.23 3.47 -15.01
C ASP A 154 -13.47 2.90 -13.61
N SER A 155 -12.42 2.47 -12.92
CA SER A 155 -12.49 2.09 -11.50
C SER A 155 -12.85 3.29 -10.64
N PHE A 156 -12.30 4.47 -10.92
CA PHE A 156 -12.65 5.70 -10.21
C PHE A 156 -14.13 6.06 -10.35
N LYS A 157 -14.67 6.05 -11.58
CA LYS A 157 -16.08 6.42 -11.86
C LYS A 157 -17.10 5.54 -11.13
N LYS A 158 -16.75 4.28 -10.88
CA LYS A 158 -17.63 3.29 -10.23
C LYS A 158 -17.71 3.48 -8.72
N ILE A 159 -16.77 4.19 -8.12
CA ILE A 159 -16.72 4.36 -6.68
C ILE A 159 -17.81 5.34 -6.27
N LYS A 160 -18.62 4.92 -5.29
CA LYS A 160 -19.68 5.73 -4.69
C LYS A 160 -19.44 5.80 -3.20
N PHE A 161 -19.65 7.00 -2.66
CA PHE A 161 -19.57 7.18 -1.22
C PHE A 161 -20.64 6.34 -0.52
N VAL A 162 -20.24 5.68 0.56
CA VAL A 162 -21.13 4.96 1.46
C VAL A 162 -20.95 5.56 2.85
N SER A 163 -22.03 5.89 3.54
CA SER A 163 -21.91 6.39 4.92
C SER A 163 -21.59 5.25 5.89
N PRO A 164 -20.69 5.43 6.87
CA PRO A 164 -20.46 4.45 7.92
C PRO A 164 -21.70 4.19 8.79
N ASN A 165 -22.62 5.16 8.84
CA ASN A 165 -23.89 5.03 9.58
C ASN A 165 -24.93 4.21 8.80
N ASP A 166 -24.83 4.16 7.47
CA ASP A 166 -25.79 3.44 6.62
C ASP A 166 -25.37 1.99 6.44
N ASN A 167 -24.09 1.76 6.10
CA ASN A 167 -23.53 0.41 5.95
C ASN A 167 -22.02 0.42 6.23
N TYR A 168 -21.65 0.03 7.44
CA TYR A 168 -20.28 0.04 7.91
C TYR A 168 -19.35 -0.88 7.09
N ASP A 169 -19.82 -2.07 6.70
CA ASP A 169 -19.02 -3.02 5.94
C ASP A 169 -18.71 -2.48 4.53
N GLN A 170 -19.71 -1.89 3.88
CA GLN A 170 -19.54 -1.25 2.58
C GLN A 170 -18.68 0.02 2.68
N TYR A 171 -18.78 0.77 3.78
CA TYR A 171 -17.86 1.88 4.05
C TYR A 171 -16.41 1.40 4.19
N CYS A 172 -16.16 0.28 4.87
CA CYS A 172 -14.82 -0.29 4.98
C CYS A 172 -14.26 -0.68 3.59
N LEU A 173 -15.10 -1.27 2.73
CA LEU A 173 -14.72 -1.57 1.35
C LEU A 173 -14.42 -0.29 0.55
N TYR A 174 -15.27 0.73 0.68
CA TYR A 174 -15.06 2.05 0.06
C TYR A 174 -13.70 2.65 0.48
N VAL A 175 -13.39 2.69 1.79
CA VAL A 175 -12.12 3.23 2.29
C VAL A 175 -10.94 2.45 1.73
N LYS A 176 -11.03 1.12 1.66
CA LYS A 176 -9.97 0.28 1.10
C LYS A 176 -9.73 0.53 -0.39
N GLU A 177 -10.80 0.69 -1.18
CA GLU A 177 -10.67 1.04 -2.60
C GLU A 177 -10.09 2.44 -2.78
N MET A 178 -10.44 3.41 -1.91
CA MET A 178 -9.82 4.75 -1.94
C MET A 178 -8.33 4.72 -1.63
N GLU A 179 -7.92 3.92 -0.66
CA GLU A 179 -6.50 3.72 -0.35
C GLU A 179 -5.77 3.07 -1.53
N LYS A 180 -6.36 2.04 -2.15
CA LYS A 180 -5.81 1.41 -3.36
C LYS A 180 -5.65 2.41 -4.51
N MET A 181 -6.67 3.22 -4.78
CA MET A 181 -6.63 4.23 -5.84
C MET A 181 -5.52 5.26 -5.59
N LYS A 182 -5.40 5.74 -4.36
CA LYS A 182 -4.33 6.65 -3.94
C LYS A 182 -2.94 6.04 -4.12
N ASN A 183 -2.75 4.80 -3.67
CA ASN A 183 -1.47 4.11 -3.78
C ASN A 183 -1.09 3.89 -5.25
N PHE A 184 -2.08 3.55 -6.09
CA PHE A 184 -1.86 3.40 -7.51
C PHE A 184 -1.57 4.73 -8.23
N SER A 185 -2.24 5.84 -7.90
CA SER A 185 -1.88 7.18 -8.42
C SER A 185 -0.42 7.51 -8.15
N LEU A 186 0.04 7.26 -6.92
CA LEU A 186 1.42 7.51 -6.53
C LEU A 186 2.38 6.61 -7.30
N PHE A 187 2.04 5.32 -7.45
CA PHE A 187 2.82 4.38 -8.24
C PHE A 187 2.93 4.81 -9.72
N LEU A 188 1.84 5.25 -10.35
CA LEU A 188 1.83 5.75 -11.73
C LEU A 188 2.75 6.96 -11.91
N VAL A 189 2.73 7.92 -10.97
CA VAL A 189 3.66 9.06 -11.02
C VAL A 189 5.12 8.59 -10.93
N GLN A 190 5.41 7.63 -10.04
CA GLN A 190 6.76 7.05 -9.94
C GLN A 190 7.17 6.30 -11.21
N CYS A 191 6.24 5.66 -11.91
CA CYS A 191 6.49 4.95 -13.16
C CYS A 191 7.04 5.86 -14.27
N VAL A 192 6.64 7.13 -14.31
CA VAL A 192 7.20 8.12 -15.27
C VAL A 192 8.70 8.31 -15.06
N PHE A 193 9.15 8.42 -13.81
CA PHE A 193 10.57 8.62 -13.49
C PHE A 193 11.45 7.42 -13.86
N TYR A 194 10.86 6.23 -14.01
CA TYR A 194 11.55 5.02 -14.48
C TYR A 194 11.23 4.69 -15.94
N SER A 195 10.60 5.61 -16.69
CA SER A 195 10.24 5.43 -18.11
C SER A 195 9.38 4.19 -18.38
N ILE A 196 8.57 3.77 -17.40
CA ILE A 196 7.58 2.70 -17.57
C ILE A 196 6.37 3.22 -18.35
N CYS A 197 5.97 4.47 -18.09
CA CYS A 197 4.93 5.18 -18.83
C CYS A 197 5.38 6.60 -19.20
N LYS A 198 4.62 7.26 -20.07
CA LYS A 198 4.92 8.62 -20.52
C LYS A 198 4.28 9.63 -19.58
N ILE A 199 4.85 10.82 -19.54
CA ILE A 199 4.24 11.95 -18.82
C ILE A 199 2.86 12.31 -19.42
N ASP A 200 2.65 12.09 -20.72
CA ASP A 200 1.36 12.28 -21.38
C ASP A 200 0.24 11.50 -20.68
N ASP A 201 0.50 10.24 -20.31
CA ASP A 201 -0.48 9.36 -19.66
C ASP A 201 -0.94 9.94 -18.31
N ILE A 202 0.01 10.49 -17.54
CA ILE A 202 -0.27 11.12 -16.24
C ILE A 202 -0.99 12.45 -16.40
N VAL A 203 -0.56 13.25 -17.39
CA VAL A 203 -1.20 14.53 -17.70
C VAL A 203 -2.65 14.33 -18.16
N ASP A 204 -2.93 13.30 -18.94
CA ASP A 204 -4.28 12.99 -19.41
C ASP A 204 -5.20 12.57 -18.25
N ILE A 205 -4.69 11.75 -17.32
CA ILE A 205 -5.39 11.41 -16.08
C ILE A 205 -5.65 12.67 -15.24
N LEU A 206 -4.66 13.56 -15.09
CA LEU A 206 -4.79 14.80 -14.34
C LEU A 206 -5.84 15.74 -14.95
N VAL A 207 -5.80 15.94 -16.26
CA VAL A 207 -6.76 16.78 -17.00
C VAL A 207 -8.16 16.18 -16.92
N TYR A 208 -8.29 14.86 -17.00
CA TYR A 208 -9.57 14.17 -16.78
C TYR A 208 -10.16 14.50 -15.41
N PHE A 209 -9.40 14.34 -14.33
CA PHE A 209 -9.89 14.66 -12.98
C PHE A 209 -10.27 16.12 -12.82
N GLN A 210 -9.50 17.05 -13.39
CA GLN A 210 -9.84 18.47 -13.36
C GLN A 210 -11.15 18.78 -14.09
N ASN A 211 -11.35 18.20 -15.27
CA ASN A 211 -12.56 18.44 -16.06
C ASN A 211 -13.80 17.87 -15.37
N GLU A 212 -13.72 16.64 -14.85
CA GLU A 212 -14.81 16.03 -14.06
C GLU A 212 -15.12 16.87 -12.82
N LEU A 213 -14.09 17.28 -12.08
CA LEU A 213 -14.25 18.13 -10.89
C LEU A 213 -14.95 19.46 -11.23
N LYS A 214 -14.60 20.11 -12.34
CA LYS A 214 -15.27 21.36 -12.77
C LYS A 214 -16.78 21.17 -12.95
N GLU A 215 -17.21 20.02 -13.45
CA GLU A 215 -18.64 19.74 -13.67
C GLU A 215 -19.37 19.32 -12.40
N THR A 216 -18.72 18.52 -11.54
CA THR A 216 -19.34 18.00 -10.31
C THR A 216 -19.29 18.98 -9.13
N LEU A 217 -18.46 20.03 -9.17
CA LEU A 217 -18.44 21.07 -8.12
C LEU A 217 -19.79 21.82 -8.01
N LYS A 218 -20.62 21.81 -9.05
CA LYS A 218 -21.97 22.39 -9.04
C LYS A 218 -22.97 21.55 -8.22
N LYS A 219 -22.65 20.28 -7.95
CA LYS A 219 -23.53 19.25 -7.40
C LYS A 219 -23.18 18.98 -5.94
N GLU A 220 -24.08 19.33 -5.03
CA GLU A 220 -23.86 19.15 -3.58
C GLU A 220 -23.81 17.67 -3.18
N GLU A 221 -24.57 16.83 -3.87
CA GLU A 221 -24.58 15.38 -3.69
C GLU A 221 -23.24 14.71 -4.04
N CYS A 222 -22.36 15.40 -4.80
CA CYS A 222 -21.05 14.89 -5.20
C CYS A 222 -19.91 15.36 -4.28
N ILE A 223 -20.18 15.97 -3.11
CA ILE A 223 -19.12 16.50 -2.23
C ILE A 223 -18.05 15.46 -1.90
N ASN A 224 -18.44 14.22 -1.59
CA ASN A 224 -17.49 13.18 -1.20
C ASN A 224 -16.61 12.76 -2.39
N GLU A 225 -17.20 12.58 -3.57
CA GLU A 225 -16.48 12.30 -4.81
C GLU A 225 -15.54 13.46 -5.19
N ASN A 226 -15.99 14.70 -5.00
CA ASN A 226 -15.19 15.90 -5.24
C ASN A 226 -13.98 15.97 -4.30
N GLU A 227 -14.11 15.56 -3.03
CA GLU A 227 -12.98 15.42 -2.12
C GLU A 227 -11.95 14.42 -2.66
N GLN A 228 -12.40 13.24 -3.10
CA GLN A 228 -11.49 12.20 -3.60
C GLN A 228 -10.77 12.63 -4.88
N MET A 229 -11.48 13.29 -5.81
CA MET A 229 -10.85 13.85 -7.01
C MET A 229 -9.84 14.94 -6.68
N THR A 230 -10.17 15.82 -5.73
CA THR A 230 -9.24 16.88 -5.30
C THR A 230 -7.98 16.29 -4.67
N ASP A 231 -8.12 15.25 -3.86
CA ASP A 231 -6.98 14.53 -3.27
C ASP A 231 -6.13 13.82 -4.35
N ALA A 232 -6.76 13.18 -5.35
CA ALA A 232 -6.06 12.57 -6.47
C ALA A 232 -5.27 13.60 -7.30
N ILE A 233 -5.90 14.73 -7.64
CA ILE A 233 -5.26 15.86 -8.33
C ILE A 233 -4.05 16.35 -7.53
N TYR A 234 -4.20 16.56 -6.22
CA TYR A 234 -3.10 17.01 -5.37
C TYR A 234 -1.94 16.03 -5.37
N LEU A 235 -2.21 14.74 -5.19
CA LEU A 235 -1.17 13.69 -5.16
C LEU A 235 -0.41 13.63 -6.48
N ILE A 236 -1.13 13.60 -7.60
CA ILE A 236 -0.52 13.52 -8.93
C ILE A 236 0.32 14.76 -9.18
N LEU A 237 -0.26 15.95 -9.00
CA LEU A 237 0.41 17.20 -9.32
C LEU A 237 1.63 17.44 -8.43
N LYS A 238 1.52 17.24 -7.12
CA LYS A 238 2.61 17.49 -6.17
C LYS A 238 3.89 16.75 -6.57
N ASP A 239 3.77 15.49 -6.97
CA ASP A 239 4.93 14.62 -7.24
C ASP A 239 5.35 14.63 -8.73
N SER A 240 4.52 15.15 -9.64
CA SER A 240 4.82 15.23 -11.09
C SER A 240 5.06 16.64 -11.61
N ILE A 241 4.86 17.69 -10.80
CA ILE A 241 4.90 19.09 -11.26
C ILE A 241 6.17 19.48 -12.02
N GLU A 242 7.33 18.98 -11.58
CA GLU A 242 8.62 19.27 -12.19
C GLU A 242 8.71 18.77 -13.64
N LEU A 243 7.95 17.73 -13.98
CA LEU A 243 7.83 17.22 -15.35
C LEU A 243 6.63 17.84 -16.07
N ALA A 244 5.49 17.92 -15.39
CA ALA A 244 4.23 18.40 -15.96
C ALA A 244 4.30 19.86 -16.41
N MET A 245 5.13 20.70 -15.77
CA MET A 245 5.25 22.12 -16.12
C MET A 245 5.84 22.39 -17.51
N PHE A 246 6.57 21.42 -18.07
CA PHE A 246 7.13 21.51 -19.42
C PHE A 246 6.23 20.87 -20.48
N HIS A 247 5.10 20.30 -20.08
CA HIS A 247 4.16 19.65 -20.97
C HIS A 247 3.31 20.67 -21.74
N GLU A 248 2.95 20.39 -22.99
CA GLU A 248 2.14 21.28 -23.84
C GLU A 248 0.78 21.67 -23.21
N LYS A 249 0.17 20.71 -22.48
CA LYS A 249 -1.10 20.90 -21.77
C LYS A 249 -0.98 21.65 -20.43
N TRP A 250 0.23 22.06 -20.00
CA TRP A 250 0.44 22.73 -18.71
C TRP A 250 -0.40 23.99 -18.55
N THR A 251 -0.47 24.83 -19.59
CA THR A 251 -1.27 26.05 -19.59
C THR A 251 -2.75 25.77 -19.35
N ASN A 252 -3.27 24.65 -19.89
CA ASN A 252 -4.63 24.19 -19.66
C ASN A 252 -4.82 23.67 -18.22
N ILE A 253 -3.86 22.90 -17.69
CA ILE A 253 -3.86 22.42 -16.30
C ILE A 253 -3.94 23.59 -15.33
N GLU A 254 -3.10 24.60 -15.55
CA GLU A 254 -3.05 25.79 -14.70
C GLU A 254 -4.35 26.60 -14.77
N LYS A 255 -4.88 26.80 -15.98
CA LYS A 255 -6.16 27.45 -16.18
C LYS A 255 -7.29 26.71 -15.47
N ASN A 256 -7.34 25.38 -15.63
CA ASN A 256 -8.33 24.54 -14.96
C ASN A 256 -8.25 24.66 -13.44
N MET A 257 -7.05 24.63 -12.85
CA MET A 257 -6.90 24.81 -11.41
C MET A 257 -7.35 26.19 -10.95
N ASN A 258 -7.04 27.24 -11.70
CA ASN A 258 -7.50 28.60 -11.41
C ASN A 258 -9.03 28.72 -11.44
N ASP A 259 -9.68 28.10 -12.44
CA ASP A 259 -11.14 28.06 -12.54
C ASP A 259 -11.75 27.31 -11.34
N ILE A 260 -11.20 26.14 -11.01
CA ILE A 260 -11.61 25.32 -9.85
C ILE A 260 -11.43 26.12 -8.55
N HIS A 261 -10.32 26.85 -8.40
CA HIS A 261 -10.04 27.67 -7.24
C HIS A 261 -11.07 28.80 -7.06
N LYS A 262 -11.41 29.50 -8.13
CA LYS A 262 -12.39 30.60 -8.12
C LYS A 262 -13.85 30.15 -8.01
N PHE A 263 -14.14 28.90 -8.33
CA PHE A 263 -15.50 28.38 -8.32
C PHE A 263 -16.14 28.41 -6.91
N THR A 264 -17.40 28.84 -6.82
CA THR A 264 -18.17 29.04 -5.57
C THR A 264 -19.51 28.27 -5.54
N GLY A 265 -19.52 26.98 -5.90
CA GLY A 265 -20.73 26.14 -5.83
C GLY A 265 -20.80 25.24 -4.60
N ASN A 266 -21.99 24.65 -4.39
CA ASN A 266 -22.33 23.87 -3.20
C ASN A 266 -21.57 22.55 -3.09
N GLY A 267 -21.10 21.99 -4.22
CA GLY A 267 -20.24 20.80 -4.24
C GLY A 267 -18.82 21.03 -3.71
N LYS A 268 -18.50 22.23 -3.20
CA LYS A 268 -17.17 22.65 -2.75
C LYS A 268 -17.16 23.01 -1.26
N ASN A 269 -16.84 22.04 -0.42
CA ASN A 269 -16.71 22.26 1.01
C ASN A 269 -15.34 22.87 1.40
N ASN A 270 -15.14 23.14 2.70
CA ASN A 270 -13.90 23.76 3.19
C ASN A 270 -12.68 22.85 3.02
N LYS A 271 -12.83 21.52 3.13
CA LYS A 271 -11.73 20.57 2.94
C LYS A 271 -11.19 20.63 1.51
N ILE A 272 -12.09 20.65 0.52
CA ILE A 272 -11.74 20.86 -0.90
C ILE A 272 -11.06 22.22 -1.09
N LYS A 273 -11.60 23.30 -0.50
CA LYS A 273 -11.00 24.64 -0.59
C LYS A 273 -9.55 24.66 -0.10
N PHE A 274 -9.29 24.15 1.10
CA PHE A 274 -7.93 24.11 1.66
C PHE A 274 -6.99 23.26 0.80
N LYS A 275 -7.46 22.11 0.30
CA LYS A 275 -6.66 21.27 -0.59
C LYS A 275 -6.32 21.98 -1.90
N ILE A 276 -7.27 22.72 -2.48
CA ILE A 276 -6.99 23.53 -3.68
C ILE A 276 -5.98 24.64 -3.37
N MET A 277 -6.03 25.27 -2.19
CA MET A 277 -4.99 26.21 -1.78
C MET A 277 -3.61 25.53 -1.72
N ASP A 278 -3.51 24.34 -1.11
CA ASP A 278 -2.26 23.55 -1.12
C ASP A 278 -1.76 23.28 -2.55
N ILE A 279 -2.67 22.98 -3.48
CA ILE A 279 -2.35 22.76 -4.90
C ILE A 279 -1.80 24.04 -5.55
N MET A 280 -2.46 25.18 -5.34
CA MET A 280 -2.02 26.46 -5.89
C MET A 280 -0.64 26.85 -5.34
N ASP A 281 -0.41 26.67 -4.04
CA ASP A 281 0.90 26.90 -3.42
C ASP A 281 1.99 26.01 -4.03
N CYS A 282 1.67 24.74 -4.35
CA CYS A 282 2.59 23.84 -5.05
C CYS A 282 2.96 24.37 -6.44
N ILE A 283 1.98 24.92 -7.18
CA ILE A 283 2.20 25.51 -8.50
C ILE A 283 3.07 26.76 -8.41
N GLU A 284 2.75 27.66 -7.47
CA GLU A 284 3.47 28.94 -7.32
C GLU A 284 4.93 28.74 -6.90
N LYS A 285 5.23 27.78 -6.04
CA LYS A 285 6.61 27.49 -5.59
C LYS A 285 7.54 27.00 -6.71
N LYS A 286 7.00 26.59 -7.86
CA LYS A 286 7.75 26.03 -9.00
C LYS A 286 7.84 26.98 -10.20
N LYS A 287 7.14 28.11 -10.16
CA LYS A 287 7.29 29.20 -11.13
C LYS A 287 8.50 30.07 -10.80
#